data_AF-A0A1V6I728-F1
#
_entry.id   AF-A0A1V6I728-F1
#
_cell.length_a   1.000
_cell.length_b   1.000
_cell.length_c   1.000
_cell.angle_alpha   90.00
_cell.angle_beta   90.00
_cell.angle_gamma   90.00
#
_symmetry.space_group_name_H-M   'P 1'
#
loop_
_entity.id
_entity.type
_entity.pdbx_description
1 polymer ?
#
loop_
_entity_poly.entity_id
_entity_poly.type
_entity_poly.pdbx_seq_one_letter_code
_entity_poly.pdbx_strand_id
1 'polypeptide(L)'
;MYKKNLLGLDYNEIHNQLSDIENIQNYNIKQIYQWIYKKHVYDFDKMSNLPLALRATLKEKFNLSYPPPAQVDIANDGTKKYLFVFDEKKSIETAVINDEPRITICLSTQAGCRYGCKFCATGKIGFNGNLSAGEILWQLMAIDEINDFTNIVFMGMGEPLDNTNAVFKAIKLLTDPDGWALSPHRITLSTIGIADKLVACIENTKVNIAWSMHSPFDEQRLQLMPVQNIYPLQTIIDIFIEYKNHFSNHRKLTIEYLMLKDTNISPSHANELAKIAQQINARVNLIPYNPHPFSEYRTPTNQEMLQFQQLLKSKGVLATIRKSKGNEIQAACGNLSAKYKNM
;
A
#
# COMPACT_ATOMS: atom_id res chain seq x y z
N MET A 1 -22.36 -6.64 -23.15
CA MET A 1 -22.64 -7.15 -21.79
C MET A 1 -21.35 -7.01 -20.99
N TYR A 2 -21.37 -6.36 -19.83
CA TYR A 2 -20.15 -6.19 -19.01
C TYR A 2 -19.79 -7.55 -18.41
N LYS A 3 -18.71 -8.18 -18.88
CA LYS A 3 -18.26 -9.48 -18.34
C LYS A 3 -17.80 -9.28 -16.90
N LYS A 4 -18.18 -10.21 -16.02
CA LYS A 4 -17.73 -10.16 -14.63
C LYS A 4 -16.25 -10.52 -14.55
N ASN A 5 -15.49 -9.78 -13.76
CA ASN A 5 -14.08 -10.09 -13.55
C ASN A 5 -13.94 -11.07 -12.37
N LEU A 6 -13.18 -12.16 -12.57
CA LEU A 6 -12.88 -13.11 -11.49
C LEU A 6 -11.64 -12.70 -10.69
N LEU A 7 -10.80 -11.80 -11.23
CA LEU A 7 -9.64 -11.29 -10.51
C LEU A 7 -10.10 -10.46 -9.29
N GLY A 8 -9.51 -10.76 -8.13
CA GLY A 8 -9.87 -10.16 -6.86
C GLY A 8 -10.99 -10.87 -6.10
N LEU A 9 -11.54 -11.97 -6.64
CA LEU A 9 -12.46 -12.86 -5.92
C LEU A 9 -11.69 -13.94 -5.15
N ASP A 10 -12.11 -14.26 -3.93
CA ASP A 10 -11.58 -15.40 -3.20
C ASP A 10 -12.12 -16.75 -3.72
N TYR A 11 -11.57 -17.87 -3.22
CA TYR A 11 -11.97 -19.20 -3.71
C TYR A 11 -13.48 -19.45 -3.61
N ASN A 12 -14.13 -19.03 -2.52
CA ASN A 12 -15.57 -19.24 -2.33
C ASN A 12 -16.37 -18.35 -3.29
N GLU A 13 -15.91 -17.12 -3.51
CA GLU A 13 -16.53 -16.22 -4.48
C GLU A 13 -16.39 -16.74 -5.91
N ILE A 14 -15.20 -17.21 -6.30
CA ILE A 14 -14.99 -17.86 -7.61
C ILE A 14 -15.86 -19.11 -7.71
N HIS A 15 -15.93 -19.94 -6.67
CA HIS A 15 -16.78 -21.13 -6.65
C HIS A 15 -18.24 -20.78 -6.93
N ASN A 16 -18.78 -19.81 -6.19
CA ASN A 16 -20.15 -19.32 -6.38
C ASN A 16 -20.39 -18.68 -7.76
N GLN A 17 -19.37 -18.10 -8.40
CA GLN A 17 -19.52 -17.56 -9.76
C GLN A 17 -19.53 -18.63 -10.84
N LEU A 18 -18.86 -19.75 -10.58
CA LEU A 18 -18.61 -20.76 -11.60
C LEU A 18 -19.48 -22.00 -11.43
N SER A 19 -20.12 -22.22 -10.28
CA SER A 19 -20.90 -23.43 -9.96
C SER A 19 -21.97 -23.79 -10.97
N ASP A 20 -22.56 -22.78 -11.63
CA ASP A 20 -23.69 -22.95 -12.56
C ASP A 20 -23.23 -23.16 -14.02
N ILE A 21 -21.92 -23.25 -14.26
CA ILE A 21 -21.38 -23.53 -15.59
C ILE A 21 -21.56 -25.01 -15.89
N GLU A 22 -22.19 -25.31 -17.02
CA GLU A 22 -22.38 -26.68 -17.51
C GLU A 22 -21.04 -27.45 -17.55
N ASN A 23 -21.05 -28.67 -17.03
CA ASN A 23 -19.90 -29.59 -17.00
C ASN A 23 -18.67 -29.14 -16.19
N ILE A 24 -18.78 -28.05 -15.41
CA ILE A 24 -17.70 -27.68 -14.48
C ILE A 24 -17.70 -28.61 -13.27
N GLN A 25 -16.50 -28.94 -12.78
CA GLN A 25 -16.33 -29.72 -11.55
C GLN A 25 -15.58 -28.88 -10.51
N ASN A 26 -15.73 -29.24 -9.23
CA ASN A 26 -15.06 -28.52 -8.13
C ASN A 26 -13.53 -28.46 -8.30
N TYR A 27 -12.91 -29.50 -8.90
CA TYR A 27 -11.48 -29.48 -9.16
C TYR A 27 -11.09 -28.47 -10.25
N ASN A 28 -11.94 -28.21 -11.24
CA ASN A 28 -11.72 -27.17 -12.26
C ASN A 28 -11.73 -25.78 -11.62
N ILE A 29 -12.65 -25.53 -10.67
CA ILE A 29 -12.72 -24.28 -9.93
C ILE A 29 -11.42 -24.04 -9.16
N LYS A 30 -10.92 -25.08 -8.46
CA LYS A 30 -9.61 -25.02 -7.79
C LYS A 30 -8.46 -24.76 -8.77
N GLN A 31 -8.47 -25.40 -9.94
CA GLN A 31 -7.46 -25.15 -10.97
C GLN A 31 -7.51 -23.70 -11.45
N ILE A 32 -8.70 -23.13 -11.73
CA ILE A 32 -8.87 -21.73 -12.14
C ILE A 32 -8.31 -20.78 -11.08
N TYR A 33 -8.67 -21.00 -9.80
CA TYR A 33 -8.13 -20.22 -8.68
C TYR A 33 -6.59 -20.24 -8.66
N GLN A 34 -5.98 -21.43 -8.79
CA GLN A 34 -4.52 -21.58 -8.81
C GLN A 34 -3.88 -21.00 -10.07
N TRP A 35 -4.54 -21.04 -11.23
CA TRP A 35 -4.01 -20.37 -12.42
C TRP A 35 -3.93 -18.85 -12.22
N ILE A 36 -4.97 -18.26 -11.63
CA ILE A 36 -5.01 -16.81 -11.39
C ILE A 36 -3.98 -16.41 -10.34
N TYR A 37 -3.99 -17.04 -9.16
CA TYR A 37 -3.25 -16.53 -8.00
C TYR A 37 -1.92 -17.22 -7.70
N LYS A 38 -1.71 -18.45 -8.17
CA LYS A 38 -0.45 -19.17 -7.96
C LYS A 38 0.45 -19.16 -9.18
N LYS A 39 -0.15 -19.16 -10.38
CA LYS A 39 0.57 -19.11 -11.66
C LYS A 39 0.56 -17.73 -12.31
N HIS A 40 -0.19 -16.79 -11.74
CA HIS A 40 -0.30 -15.41 -12.21
C HIS A 40 -0.77 -15.29 -13.67
N VAL A 41 -1.61 -16.22 -14.12
CA VAL A 41 -2.13 -16.27 -15.50
C VAL A 41 -3.52 -15.67 -15.57
N TYR A 42 -3.68 -14.61 -16.36
CA TYR A 42 -4.94 -13.90 -16.60
C TYR A 42 -5.53 -14.18 -17.99
N ASP A 43 -5.19 -15.32 -18.59
CA ASP A 43 -5.68 -15.76 -19.90
C ASP A 43 -6.21 -17.20 -19.79
N PHE A 44 -7.53 -17.36 -20.01
CA PHE A 44 -8.18 -18.67 -19.95
C PHE A 44 -7.60 -19.66 -20.97
N ASP A 45 -7.13 -19.20 -22.13
CA ASP A 45 -6.60 -20.09 -23.17
C ASP A 45 -5.33 -20.82 -22.70
N LYS A 46 -4.56 -20.19 -21.81
CA LYS A 46 -3.32 -20.73 -21.23
C LYS A 46 -3.54 -21.77 -20.12
N MET A 47 -4.78 -21.97 -19.66
CA MET A 47 -5.11 -22.90 -18.57
C MET A 47 -5.12 -24.35 -19.07
N SER A 48 -3.94 -24.90 -19.36
CA SER A 48 -3.73 -26.14 -20.13
C SER A 48 -4.40 -27.40 -19.56
N ASN A 49 -4.74 -27.41 -18.28
CA ASN A 49 -5.41 -28.52 -17.59
C ASN A 49 -6.95 -28.38 -17.53
N LEU A 50 -7.53 -27.37 -18.18
CA LEU A 50 -8.97 -27.24 -18.38
C LEU A 50 -9.39 -27.74 -19.77
N PRO A 51 -10.56 -28.39 -19.93
CA PRO A 51 -11.08 -28.73 -21.25
C PRO A 51 -11.24 -27.50 -22.17
N LEU A 52 -10.97 -27.65 -23.47
CA LEU A 52 -11.06 -26.55 -24.44
C LEU A 52 -12.45 -25.88 -24.45
N ALA A 53 -13.52 -26.68 -24.41
CA ALA A 53 -14.89 -26.17 -24.33
C ALA A 53 -15.14 -25.32 -23.08
N LEU A 54 -14.57 -25.70 -21.93
CA LEU A 54 -14.70 -24.92 -20.70
C LEU A 54 -13.94 -23.59 -20.79
N ARG A 55 -12.73 -23.58 -21.37
CA ARG A 55 -11.97 -22.33 -21.60
C ARG A 55 -12.76 -21.36 -22.47
N ALA A 56 -13.38 -21.85 -23.54
CA ALA A 56 -14.22 -21.04 -24.41
C ALA A 56 -15.41 -20.43 -23.66
N THR A 57 -16.15 -21.24 -22.88
CA THR A 57 -17.27 -20.75 -22.05
C THR A 57 -16.83 -19.72 -21.01
N LEU A 58 -15.69 -19.93 -20.34
CA LEU A 58 -15.14 -18.99 -19.37
C LEU A 58 -14.76 -17.67 -20.03
N LYS A 59 -14.08 -17.72 -21.18
CA LYS A 59 -13.68 -16.56 -21.96
C LYS A 59 -14.86 -15.77 -22.48
N GLU A 60 -15.99 -16.41 -22.79
CA GLU A 60 -17.22 -15.73 -23.20
C GLU A 60 -17.87 -14.97 -22.02
N LYS A 61 -17.92 -15.58 -20.83
CA LYS A 61 -18.70 -15.07 -19.69
C LYS A 61 -17.92 -14.14 -18.76
N PHE A 62 -16.60 -14.31 -18.66
CA PHE A 62 -15.77 -13.68 -17.63
C PHE A 62 -14.54 -12.96 -18.19
N ASN A 63 -14.00 -12.06 -17.38
CA ASN A 63 -12.70 -11.43 -17.56
C ASN A 63 -11.75 -11.83 -16.42
N LEU A 64 -10.45 -11.70 -16.67
CA LEU A 64 -9.38 -11.88 -15.66
C LEU A 64 -8.41 -10.70 -15.59
N SER A 65 -8.65 -9.66 -16.36
CA SER A 65 -7.73 -8.56 -16.56
C SER A 65 -8.43 -7.21 -16.48
N TYR A 66 -7.62 -6.19 -16.26
CA TYR A 66 -7.97 -4.78 -16.42
C TYR A 66 -7.07 -4.17 -17.51
N PRO A 67 -7.24 -2.90 -17.91
CA PRO A 67 -6.32 -2.27 -18.84
C PRO A 67 -4.86 -2.33 -18.36
N PRO A 68 -3.88 -2.57 -19.25
CA PRO A 68 -2.46 -2.50 -18.91
C PRO A 68 -2.07 -1.08 -18.47
N PRO A 69 -0.88 -0.88 -17.88
CA PRO A 69 -0.41 0.46 -17.55
C PRO A 69 -0.38 1.33 -18.81
N ALA A 70 -0.97 2.52 -18.72
CA ALA A 70 -1.03 3.50 -19.80
C ALA A 70 0.30 4.22 -20.03
N GLN A 71 1.15 4.27 -18.99
CA GLN A 71 2.48 4.87 -19.05
C GLN A 71 3.42 4.21 -18.03
N VAL A 72 4.71 4.13 -18.38
CA VAL A 72 5.78 3.70 -17.47
C VAL A 72 6.89 4.75 -17.50
N ASP A 73 7.18 5.34 -16.35
CA ASP A 73 8.32 6.23 -16.15
C ASP A 73 9.45 5.48 -15.43
N ILE A 74 10.70 5.72 -15.82
CA ILE A 74 11.87 5.06 -15.23
C ILE A 74 12.85 6.13 -14.74
N ALA A 75 13.24 6.05 -13.47
CA ALA A 75 14.23 6.90 -12.84
C ALA A 75 15.66 6.40 -13.11
N ASN A 76 16.64 7.28 -12.94
CA ASN A 76 18.07 6.95 -13.04
C ASN A 76 18.52 5.92 -12.00
N ASP A 77 17.84 5.90 -10.84
CA ASP A 77 18.09 4.91 -9.77
C ASP A 77 17.41 3.54 -10.03
N GLY A 78 16.78 3.37 -11.20
CA GLY A 78 16.07 2.16 -11.59
C GLY A 78 14.67 2.01 -11.00
N THR A 79 14.18 2.99 -10.23
CA THR A 79 12.78 3.04 -9.76
C THR A 79 11.85 3.23 -10.95
N LYS A 80 10.80 2.40 -11.05
CA LYS A 80 9.77 2.55 -12.07
C LYS A 80 8.48 3.08 -11.47
N LYS A 81 7.70 3.82 -12.26
CA LYS A 81 6.35 4.27 -11.92
C LYS A 81 5.40 3.92 -13.05
N TYR A 82 4.38 3.14 -12.72
CA TYR A 82 3.36 2.69 -13.65
C TYR A 82 2.08 3.47 -13.42
N LEU A 83 1.50 4.04 -14.48
CA LEU A 83 0.22 4.73 -14.46
C LEU A 83 -0.88 3.81 -14.97
N PHE A 84 -1.90 3.56 -14.16
CA PHE A 84 -3.08 2.79 -14.53
C PHE A 84 -4.27 3.71 -14.67
N VAL A 85 -5.06 3.50 -15.72
CA VAL A 85 -6.33 4.20 -15.99
C VAL A 85 -7.42 3.14 -16.06
N PHE A 86 -8.27 3.06 -15.04
CA PHE A 86 -9.36 2.09 -14.96
C PHE A 86 -10.65 2.63 -15.60
N ASP A 87 -10.91 3.93 -15.44
CA ASP A 87 -11.99 4.68 -16.06
C ASP A 87 -11.65 6.18 -16.12
N GLU A 88 -12.56 7.02 -16.64
CA GLU A 88 -12.37 8.47 -16.81
C GLU A 88 -11.98 9.22 -15.53
N LYS A 89 -12.35 8.72 -14.34
CA LYS A 89 -12.09 9.40 -13.06
C LYS A 89 -11.08 8.63 -12.20
N LYS A 90 -10.85 7.35 -12.50
CA LYS A 90 -10.05 6.44 -11.68
C LYS A 90 -8.72 6.14 -12.35
N SER A 91 -7.75 7.02 -12.10
CA SER A 91 -6.34 6.80 -12.42
C SER A 91 -5.51 6.67 -11.14
N ILE A 92 -4.54 5.75 -11.14
CA ILE A 92 -3.62 5.52 -10.02
C ILE A 92 -2.21 5.28 -10.51
N GLU A 93 -1.25 5.45 -9.61
CA GLU A 93 0.15 5.12 -9.87
C GLU A 93 0.63 4.00 -8.94
N THR A 94 1.52 3.15 -9.45
CA THR A 94 2.23 2.11 -8.71
C THR A 94 3.72 2.37 -8.86
N ALA A 95 4.46 2.36 -7.75
CA ALA A 95 5.92 2.53 -7.79
C ALA A 95 6.63 1.21 -7.52
N VAL A 96 7.69 0.93 -8.27
CA VAL A 96 8.57 -0.23 -8.09
C VAL A 96 9.94 0.28 -7.68
N ILE A 97 10.31 -0.02 -6.44
CA ILE A 97 11.55 0.45 -5.83
C ILE A 97 12.55 -0.70 -5.81
N ASN A 98 13.60 -0.57 -6.63
CA ASN A 98 14.70 -1.52 -6.70
C ASN A 98 15.81 -1.11 -5.73
N ASP A 99 15.99 -1.84 -4.63
CA ASP A 99 17.05 -1.66 -3.63
C ASP A 99 17.68 -3.02 -3.32
N GLU A 100 18.50 -3.52 -4.26
CA GLU A 100 19.03 -4.89 -4.24
C GLU A 100 19.57 -5.31 -2.86
N PRO A 101 19.22 -6.53 -2.39
CA PRO A 101 18.49 -7.59 -3.10
C PRO A 101 16.95 -7.45 -3.00
N ARG A 102 16.41 -6.30 -2.59
CA ARG A 102 14.96 -6.11 -2.40
C ARG A 102 14.32 -5.37 -3.56
N ILE A 103 13.18 -5.88 -4.01
CA ILE A 103 12.30 -5.23 -4.98
C ILE A 103 10.95 -5.00 -4.29
N THR A 104 10.60 -3.73 -4.06
CA THR A 104 9.40 -3.37 -3.31
C THR A 104 8.36 -2.75 -4.22
N ILE A 105 7.16 -3.32 -4.25
CA ILE A 105 6.02 -2.76 -4.98
C ILE A 105 5.17 -1.92 -4.02
N CYS A 106 4.99 -0.65 -4.38
CA CYS A 106 4.18 0.32 -3.67
C CYS A 106 2.80 0.41 -4.33
N LEU A 107 1.81 -0.23 -3.70
CA LEU A 107 0.46 -0.36 -4.23
C LEU A 107 -0.43 0.79 -3.76
N SER A 108 -1.27 1.26 -4.68
CA SER A 108 -2.39 2.17 -4.43
C SER A 108 -3.64 1.38 -4.04
N THR A 109 -4.47 1.97 -3.18
CA THR A 109 -5.74 1.39 -2.69
C THR A 109 -6.96 2.22 -3.06
N GLN A 110 -6.75 3.48 -3.46
CA GLN A 110 -7.80 4.41 -3.89
C GLN A 110 -7.26 5.30 -5.01
N ALA A 111 -8.16 5.82 -5.86
CA ALA A 111 -7.85 6.94 -6.75
C ALA A 111 -8.03 8.24 -5.96
N GLY A 112 -6.91 8.86 -5.60
CA GLY A 112 -6.91 10.00 -4.68
C GLY A 112 -7.06 9.58 -3.21
N CYS A 113 -7.23 10.55 -2.30
CA CYS A 113 -7.40 10.31 -0.86
C CYS A 113 -8.19 11.44 -0.20
N ARG A 114 -9.27 11.10 0.52
CA ARG A 114 -10.18 12.09 1.14
C ARG A 114 -9.61 12.80 2.37
N TYR A 115 -8.55 12.27 2.97
CA TYR A 115 -8.04 12.77 4.27
C TYR A 115 -7.13 14.00 4.16
N GLY A 116 -6.74 14.41 2.95
CA GLY A 116 -6.17 15.74 2.71
C GLY A 116 -4.93 16.08 3.53
N CYS A 117 -4.04 15.11 3.80
CA CYS A 117 -2.77 15.39 4.47
C CYS A 117 -2.00 16.49 3.69
N LYS A 118 -1.63 17.57 4.37
CA LYS A 118 -1.23 18.82 3.69
C LYS A 118 0.09 18.72 2.90
N PHE A 119 0.93 17.77 3.28
CA PHE A 119 2.21 17.46 2.65
C PHE A 119 2.12 16.45 1.48
N CYS A 120 0.93 15.89 1.20
CA CYS A 120 0.74 14.79 0.27
C CYS A 120 0.05 15.24 -1.02
N ALA A 121 0.67 14.96 -2.18
CA ALA A 121 0.11 15.27 -3.50
C ALA A 121 -1.22 14.53 -3.74
N THR A 122 -1.34 13.26 -3.34
CA THR A 122 -2.59 12.48 -3.42
C THR A 122 -3.73 13.15 -2.65
N GLY A 123 -3.42 13.77 -1.50
CA GLY A 123 -4.41 14.49 -0.70
C GLY A 123 -4.91 15.78 -1.37
N LYS A 124 -4.13 16.36 -2.28
CA LYS A 124 -4.47 17.61 -2.99
C LYS A 124 -5.37 17.37 -4.21
N ILE A 125 -5.30 16.20 -4.84
CA ILE A 125 -6.12 15.87 -6.02
C ILE A 125 -7.55 15.42 -5.67
N GLY A 126 -7.89 15.31 -4.38
CA GLY A 126 -9.21 14.87 -3.91
C GLY A 126 -9.37 13.35 -3.91
N PHE A 127 -10.62 12.87 -3.94
CA PHE A 127 -10.97 11.45 -3.91
C PHE A 127 -11.90 11.09 -5.07
N ASN A 128 -11.48 10.13 -5.88
CA ASN A 128 -12.17 9.67 -7.09
C ASN A 128 -12.62 8.20 -7.03
N GLY A 129 -12.49 7.55 -5.87
CA GLY A 129 -13.08 6.23 -5.63
C GLY A 129 -12.13 5.20 -5.04
N ASN A 130 -12.72 4.17 -4.45
CA ASN A 130 -12.00 3.00 -3.96
C ASN A 130 -11.62 2.08 -5.12
N LEU A 131 -10.47 1.41 -4.98
CA LEU A 131 -10.12 0.28 -5.83
C LEU A 131 -10.76 -1.00 -5.27
N SER A 132 -11.23 -1.87 -6.14
CA SER A 132 -11.57 -3.26 -5.84
C SER A 132 -10.30 -4.07 -5.57
N ALA A 133 -10.45 -5.24 -4.95
CA ALA A 133 -9.32 -6.15 -4.75
C ALA A 133 -8.67 -6.55 -6.08
N GLY A 134 -9.45 -6.67 -7.16
CA GLY A 134 -8.95 -6.97 -8.49
C GLY A 134 -8.08 -5.84 -9.05
N GLU A 135 -8.52 -4.58 -8.93
CA GLU A 135 -7.74 -3.40 -9.33
C GLU A 135 -6.46 -3.24 -8.48
N ILE A 136 -6.49 -3.63 -7.20
CA ILE A 136 -5.30 -3.65 -6.33
C ILE A 136 -4.30 -4.71 -6.80
N LEU A 137 -4.75 -5.94 -7.05
CA LEU A 137 -3.88 -7.04 -7.49
C LEU A 137 -3.38 -6.85 -8.93
N TRP A 138 -4.15 -6.17 -9.77
CA TRP A 138 -3.76 -5.91 -11.16
C TRP A 138 -2.50 -5.05 -11.26
N GLN A 139 -2.26 -4.15 -10.30
CA GLN A 139 -1.01 -3.39 -10.20
C GLN A 139 0.24 -4.27 -10.06
N LEU A 140 0.09 -5.53 -9.59
CA LEU A 140 1.16 -6.53 -9.58
C LEU A 140 1.15 -7.37 -10.86
N MET A 141 -0.03 -7.76 -11.33
CA MET A 141 -0.16 -8.69 -12.45
C MET A 141 0.19 -8.10 -13.82
N ALA A 142 0.18 -6.78 -13.93
CA ALA A 142 0.37 -6.04 -15.17
C ALA A 142 1.72 -5.31 -15.28
N ILE A 143 2.67 -5.64 -14.41
CA ILE A 143 4.03 -5.07 -14.41
C ILE A 143 5.08 -6.15 -14.65
N ASP A 144 6.25 -5.75 -15.12
CA ASP A 144 7.34 -6.67 -15.48
C ASP A 144 7.89 -7.42 -14.25
N GLU A 145 7.85 -6.80 -13.07
CA GLU A 145 8.48 -7.30 -11.85
C GLU A 145 7.63 -8.35 -11.09
N ILE A 146 6.54 -8.83 -11.68
CA ILE A 146 5.61 -9.80 -11.07
C ILE A 146 6.31 -11.07 -10.55
N ASN A 147 7.42 -11.48 -11.16
CA ASN A 147 8.15 -12.69 -10.78
C ASN A 147 9.35 -12.43 -9.84
N ASP A 148 9.76 -11.16 -9.67
CA ASP A 148 11.02 -10.81 -9.00
C ASP A 148 10.82 -10.00 -7.71
N PHE A 149 9.61 -9.48 -7.47
CA PHE A 149 9.34 -8.67 -6.29
C PHE A 149 9.49 -9.47 -4.98
N THR A 150 10.04 -8.79 -3.96
CA THR A 150 10.27 -9.39 -2.64
C THR A 150 9.33 -8.82 -1.58
N ASN A 151 8.79 -7.63 -1.79
CA ASN A 151 8.05 -6.89 -0.78
C ASN A 151 6.87 -6.12 -1.39
N ILE A 152 5.80 -5.98 -0.61
CA ILE A 152 4.64 -5.15 -0.94
C ILE A 152 4.45 -4.12 0.18
N VAL A 153 4.19 -2.88 -0.20
CA VAL A 153 3.76 -1.84 0.72
C VAL A 153 2.49 -1.17 0.21
N PHE A 154 1.48 -1.03 1.07
CA PHE A 154 0.31 -0.22 0.80
C PHE A 154 0.60 1.22 1.22
N MET A 155 1.42 1.90 0.43
CA MET A 155 1.91 3.27 0.64
C MET A 155 1.79 4.14 -0.63
N GLY A 156 1.03 3.67 -1.62
CA GLY A 156 0.74 4.40 -2.84
C GLY A 156 -0.33 5.47 -2.62
N MET A 157 -1.28 5.56 -3.53
CA MET A 157 -2.42 6.46 -3.44
C MET A 157 -3.54 5.86 -2.59
N GLY A 158 -4.09 6.66 -1.68
CA GLY A 158 -5.21 6.29 -0.80
C GLY A 158 -4.81 6.01 0.65
N GLU A 159 -5.82 5.95 1.51
CA GLU A 159 -5.72 5.43 2.88
C GLU A 159 -6.22 3.96 2.88
N PRO A 160 -5.33 2.96 3.05
CA PRO A 160 -5.72 1.55 2.97
C PRO A 160 -6.85 1.15 3.92
N LEU A 161 -6.88 1.71 5.13
CA LEU A 161 -7.96 1.42 6.06
C LEU A 161 -9.26 2.14 5.68
N ASP A 162 -9.27 3.13 4.78
CA ASP A 162 -10.52 3.66 4.24
C ASP A 162 -11.14 2.74 3.17
N ASN A 163 -10.43 1.67 2.80
CA ASN A 163 -10.86 0.66 1.83
C ASN A 163 -10.62 -0.78 2.34
N THR A 164 -10.96 -1.04 3.62
CA THR A 164 -10.68 -2.32 4.30
C THR A 164 -11.18 -3.54 3.54
N ASN A 165 -12.40 -3.52 2.98
CA ASN A 165 -12.97 -4.67 2.29
C ASN A 165 -12.09 -5.15 1.13
N ALA A 166 -11.64 -4.24 0.27
CA ALA A 166 -10.78 -4.58 -0.87
C ALA A 166 -9.35 -4.89 -0.42
N VAL A 167 -8.79 -4.11 0.51
CA VAL A 167 -7.42 -4.27 0.98
C VAL A 167 -7.23 -5.57 1.76
N PHE A 168 -8.13 -5.91 2.68
CA PHE A 168 -8.03 -7.16 3.45
C PHE A 168 -8.24 -8.37 2.56
N LYS A 169 -9.12 -8.27 1.55
CA LYS A 169 -9.26 -9.33 0.54
C LYS A 169 -7.99 -9.49 -0.31
N ALA A 170 -7.37 -8.39 -0.75
CA ALA A 170 -6.10 -8.44 -1.46
C ALA A 170 -4.99 -9.06 -0.58
N ILE A 171 -4.89 -8.69 0.69
CA ILE A 171 -3.94 -9.30 1.65
C ILE A 171 -4.22 -10.80 1.80
N LYS A 172 -5.49 -11.21 1.94
CA LYS A 172 -5.86 -12.63 2.02
C LYS A 172 -5.38 -13.38 0.79
N LEU A 173 -5.65 -12.88 -0.42
CA LEU A 173 -5.23 -13.49 -1.69
C LEU A 173 -3.69 -13.53 -1.85
N LEU A 174 -2.99 -12.48 -1.41
CA LEU A 174 -1.53 -12.42 -1.45
C LEU A 174 -0.88 -13.41 -0.46
N THR A 175 -1.54 -13.69 0.66
CA THR A 175 -0.98 -14.55 1.72
C THR A 175 -1.51 -15.98 1.70
N ASP A 176 -2.52 -16.27 0.85
CA ASP A 176 -3.11 -17.59 0.70
C ASP A 176 -2.07 -18.61 0.21
N PRO A 177 -1.85 -19.74 0.92
CA PRO A 177 -0.97 -20.82 0.48
C PRO A 177 -1.34 -21.45 -0.87
N ASP A 178 -2.63 -21.44 -1.23
CA ASP A 178 -3.13 -21.90 -2.53
C ASP A 178 -3.15 -20.77 -3.58
N GLY A 179 -2.87 -19.53 -3.17
CA GLY A 179 -2.67 -18.35 -4.02
C GLY A 179 -1.20 -17.98 -4.17
N TRP A 180 -0.86 -16.73 -3.86
CA TRP A 180 0.50 -16.18 -4.03
C TRP A 180 1.49 -16.71 -2.98
N ALA A 181 0.99 -17.23 -1.86
CA ALA A 181 1.79 -17.74 -0.74
C ALA A 181 2.88 -16.75 -0.23
N LEU A 182 2.64 -15.44 -0.35
CA LEU A 182 3.58 -14.43 0.11
C LEU A 182 3.58 -14.39 1.64
N SER A 183 4.78 -14.42 2.24
CA SER A 183 4.90 -14.23 3.68
C SER A 183 4.27 -12.90 4.11
N PRO A 184 3.36 -12.87 5.10
CA PRO A 184 2.78 -11.62 5.62
C PRO A 184 3.85 -10.62 6.10
N HIS A 185 5.03 -11.11 6.52
CA HIS A 185 6.15 -10.28 6.96
C HIS A 185 6.84 -9.51 5.83
N ARG A 186 6.54 -9.82 4.57
CA ARG A 186 6.98 -9.08 3.38
C ARG A 186 5.98 -8.01 2.94
N ILE A 187 4.82 -7.95 3.60
CA ILE A 187 3.75 -6.99 3.33
C ILE A 187 3.72 -5.97 4.48
N THR A 188 3.63 -4.68 4.14
CA THR A 188 3.41 -3.60 5.11
C THR A 188 2.19 -2.79 4.73
N LEU A 189 1.21 -2.70 5.62
CA LEU A 189 0.08 -1.78 5.48
C LEU A 189 0.39 -0.48 6.22
N SER A 190 0.37 0.64 5.51
CA SER A 190 0.48 1.96 6.12
C SER A 190 -0.90 2.56 6.39
N THR A 191 -1.05 3.30 7.49
CA THR A 191 -2.29 4.00 7.80
C THR A 191 -2.03 5.31 8.53
N ILE A 192 -2.89 6.30 8.33
CA ILE A 192 -2.98 7.52 9.14
C ILE A 192 -3.59 7.29 10.52
N GLY A 193 -4.16 6.10 10.77
CA GLY A 193 -4.78 5.72 12.04
C GLY A 193 -6.30 5.92 12.06
N ILE A 194 -7.05 5.10 11.32
CA ILE A 194 -8.52 4.99 11.45
C ILE A 194 -8.81 3.99 12.55
N ALA A 195 -9.21 4.45 13.74
CA ALA A 195 -9.16 3.68 14.99
C ALA A 195 -9.85 2.29 14.93
N ASP A 196 -11.14 2.25 14.59
CA ASP A 196 -11.92 1.01 14.50
C ASP A 196 -11.37 0.03 13.45
N LYS A 197 -10.94 0.58 12.30
CA LYS A 197 -10.39 -0.21 11.19
C LYS A 197 -8.96 -0.67 11.45
N LEU A 198 -8.21 0.06 12.28
CA LEU A 198 -6.87 -0.30 12.73
C LEU A 198 -6.95 -1.52 13.66
N VAL A 199 -7.87 -1.52 14.61
CA VAL A 199 -8.17 -2.70 15.44
C VAL A 199 -8.48 -3.90 14.55
N ALA A 200 -9.42 -3.75 13.61
CA ALA A 200 -9.76 -4.81 12.67
C ALA A 200 -8.55 -5.30 11.85
N CYS A 201 -7.64 -4.40 11.44
CA CYS A 201 -6.40 -4.78 10.75
C CYS A 201 -5.46 -5.58 11.65
N ILE A 202 -5.32 -5.21 12.91
CA ILE A 202 -4.44 -5.87 13.88
C ILE A 202 -4.91 -7.30 14.16
N GLU A 203 -6.22 -7.49 14.29
CA GLU A 203 -6.87 -8.76 14.62
C GLU A 203 -6.94 -9.72 13.43
N ASN A 204 -7.34 -9.21 12.25
CA ASN A 204 -7.66 -10.05 11.10
C ASN A 204 -6.49 -10.29 10.13
N THR A 205 -5.35 -9.63 10.34
CA THR A 205 -4.16 -9.81 9.48
C THR A 205 -2.90 -10.10 10.28
N LYS A 206 -1.85 -10.56 9.60
CA LYS A 206 -0.51 -10.77 10.18
C LYS A 206 0.59 -9.92 9.51
N VAL A 207 0.18 -8.96 8.66
CA VAL A 207 1.11 -8.07 7.95
C VAL A 207 1.77 -7.10 8.93
N ASN A 208 2.90 -6.52 8.53
CA ASN A 208 3.50 -5.40 9.28
C ASN A 208 2.59 -4.17 9.19
N ILE A 209 2.64 -3.33 10.22
CA ILE A 209 1.90 -2.06 10.26
C ILE A 209 2.87 -0.90 10.32
N ALA A 210 2.65 0.07 9.43
CA ALA A 210 3.29 1.37 9.45
C ALA A 210 2.24 2.42 9.83
N TRP A 211 2.53 3.24 10.84
CA TRP A 211 1.65 4.31 11.29
C TRP A 211 2.21 5.66 10.86
N SER A 212 1.53 6.31 9.93
CA SER A 212 1.79 7.67 9.47
C SER A 212 1.42 8.66 10.57
N MET A 213 2.36 8.94 11.47
CA MET A 213 2.13 9.80 12.64
C MET A 213 2.55 11.25 12.38
N HIS A 214 3.77 11.43 11.87
CA HIS A 214 4.39 12.69 11.42
C HIS A 214 4.49 13.87 12.41
N SER A 215 3.81 13.83 13.55
CA SER A 215 3.99 14.74 14.69
C SER A 215 3.59 14.03 15.99
N PRO A 216 4.38 14.16 17.07
CA PRO A 216 4.00 13.66 18.39
C PRO A 216 3.14 14.66 19.19
N PHE A 217 2.80 15.82 18.61
CA PHE A 217 2.00 16.87 19.25
C PHE A 217 0.67 17.05 18.51
N ASP A 218 -0.43 17.13 19.26
CA ASP A 218 -1.80 17.18 18.72
C ASP A 218 -2.02 18.36 17.78
N GLU A 219 -1.67 19.58 18.21
CA GLU A 219 -1.89 20.80 17.40
C GLU A 219 -1.11 20.75 16.08
N GLN A 220 0.15 20.32 16.13
CA GLN A 220 0.95 20.18 14.91
C GLN A 220 0.46 19.01 14.05
N ARG A 221 0.04 17.89 14.65
CA ARG A 221 -0.55 16.77 13.89
C ARG A 221 -1.81 17.23 13.18
N LEU A 222 -2.67 18.01 13.83
CA LEU A 222 -3.85 18.61 13.22
C LEU A 222 -3.50 19.51 12.03
N GLN A 223 -2.45 20.33 12.18
CA GLN A 223 -1.99 21.21 11.10
C GLN A 223 -1.50 20.42 9.89
N LEU A 224 -0.85 19.26 10.07
CA LEU A 224 -0.33 18.42 8.99
C LEU A 224 -1.38 17.45 8.43
N MET A 225 -2.23 16.91 9.30
CA MET A 225 -3.11 15.78 9.06
C MET A 225 -4.50 16.03 9.68
N PRO A 226 -5.50 16.46 8.87
CA PRO A 226 -6.86 16.74 9.34
C PRO A 226 -7.55 15.59 10.09
N VAL A 227 -7.09 14.35 9.88
CA VAL A 227 -7.58 13.16 10.57
C VAL A 227 -7.49 13.26 12.10
N GLN A 228 -6.59 14.10 12.64
CA GLN A 228 -6.50 14.37 14.09
C GLN A 228 -7.84 14.80 14.70
N ASN A 229 -8.72 15.48 13.95
CA ASN A 229 -10.04 15.88 14.43
C ASN A 229 -10.99 14.70 14.69
N ILE A 230 -10.77 13.58 14.01
CA ILE A 230 -11.65 12.40 14.04
C ILE A 230 -11.00 11.31 14.89
N TYR A 231 -9.71 11.09 14.68
CA TYR A 231 -8.90 10.08 15.37
C TYR A 231 -7.67 10.77 15.98
N PRO A 232 -7.80 11.25 17.24
CA PRO A 232 -6.71 11.90 17.96
C PRO A 232 -5.50 10.99 18.13
N LEU A 233 -4.32 11.60 18.23
CA LEU A 233 -3.05 10.91 18.44
C LEU A 233 -3.13 9.91 19.61
N GLN A 234 -3.63 10.36 20.76
CA GLN A 234 -3.70 9.53 21.96
C GLN A 234 -4.55 8.27 21.76
N THR A 235 -5.69 8.37 21.06
CA THR A 235 -6.54 7.21 20.75
C THR A 235 -5.75 6.13 20.00
N ILE A 236 -4.91 6.52 19.04
CA ILE A 236 -4.12 5.56 18.26
C ILE A 236 -2.97 4.97 19.08
N ILE A 237 -2.36 5.78 19.96
CA ILE A 237 -1.37 5.31 20.93
C ILE A 237 -1.98 4.26 21.85
N ASP A 238 -3.16 4.52 22.41
CA ASP A 238 -3.87 3.62 23.32
C ASP A 238 -4.17 2.27 22.66
N ILE A 239 -4.63 2.27 21.41
CA ILE A 239 -4.83 1.04 20.62
C ILE A 239 -3.52 0.27 20.49
N PHE A 240 -2.40 0.92 20.14
CA PHE A 240 -1.13 0.21 20.01
C PHE A 240 -0.57 -0.28 21.34
N ILE A 241 -0.91 0.35 22.47
CA ILE A 241 -0.58 -0.15 23.81
C ILE A 241 -1.39 -1.40 24.12
N GLU A 242 -2.71 -1.34 23.93
CA GLU A 242 -3.63 -2.46 24.17
C GLU A 242 -3.21 -3.69 23.35
N TYR A 243 -2.90 -3.48 22.08
CA TYR A 243 -2.52 -4.54 21.15
C TYR A 243 -1.00 -4.77 21.03
N LYS A 244 -0.19 -4.24 21.95
CA LYS A 244 1.29 -4.30 21.87
C LYS A 244 1.83 -5.72 21.66
N ASN A 245 1.19 -6.72 22.27
CA ASN A 245 1.58 -8.13 22.18
C ASN A 245 1.33 -8.76 20.80
N HIS A 246 0.60 -8.08 19.90
CA HIS A 246 0.45 -8.52 18.51
C HIS A 246 1.70 -8.24 17.67
N PHE A 247 2.62 -7.41 18.16
CA PHE A 247 3.83 -7.02 17.45
C PHE A 247 5.07 -7.66 18.07
N SER A 248 6.02 -8.02 17.21
CA SER A 248 7.25 -8.73 17.58
C SER A 248 8.37 -8.42 16.57
N ASN A 249 9.52 -9.08 16.72
CA ASN A 249 10.58 -9.00 15.71
C ASN A 249 10.14 -9.51 14.33
N HIS A 250 9.12 -10.39 14.28
CA HIS A 250 8.56 -10.92 13.04
C HIS A 250 7.45 -10.03 12.48
N ARG A 251 6.49 -9.59 13.31
CA ARG A 251 5.42 -8.65 12.90
C ARG A 251 5.71 -7.26 13.44
N LYS A 252 6.23 -6.39 12.59
CA LYS A 252 6.78 -5.10 13.01
C LYS A 252 5.70 -4.03 13.06
N LEU A 253 5.80 -3.17 14.07
CA LEU A 253 5.16 -1.85 14.12
C LEU A 253 6.22 -0.78 13.84
N THR A 254 5.93 0.11 12.89
CA THR A 254 6.83 1.20 12.51
C THR A 254 6.07 2.52 12.53
N ILE A 255 6.61 3.54 13.18
CA ILE A 255 6.14 4.92 13.06
C ILE A 255 6.80 5.52 11.82
N GLU A 256 6.01 5.97 10.87
CA GLU A 256 6.46 6.75 9.72
C GLU A 256 6.46 8.24 10.08
N TYR A 257 7.62 8.88 9.95
CA TYR A 257 7.84 10.26 10.38
C TYR A 257 8.47 11.07 9.25
N LEU A 258 7.65 11.88 8.60
CA LEU A 258 8.11 12.79 7.54
C LEU A 258 8.92 13.92 8.19
N MET A 259 10.16 14.11 7.78
CA MET A 259 11.03 15.16 8.31
C MET A 259 10.84 16.45 7.52
N LEU A 260 10.31 17.47 8.17
CA LEU A 260 9.99 18.78 7.61
C LEU A 260 10.88 19.83 8.27
N LYS A 261 11.67 20.55 7.46
CA LYS A 261 12.61 21.56 7.95
C LYS A 261 11.88 22.64 8.74
N ASP A 262 12.46 23.04 9.87
CA ASP A 262 11.95 24.07 10.78
C ASP A 262 10.53 23.81 11.32
N THR A 263 9.99 22.60 11.12
CA THR A 263 8.61 22.25 11.48
C THR A 263 8.60 21.19 12.58
N ASN A 264 9.13 19.99 12.31
CA ASN A 264 8.92 18.83 13.18
C ASN A 264 10.20 18.05 13.51
N ILE A 265 11.37 18.68 13.49
CA ILE A 265 12.66 18.01 13.75
C ILE A 265 13.47 18.65 14.88
N SER A 266 12.81 19.30 15.83
CA SER A 266 13.48 19.89 17.00
C SER A 266 13.79 18.85 18.09
N PRO A 267 14.65 19.17 19.08
CA PRO A 267 14.90 18.28 20.21
C PRO A 267 13.64 17.88 21.00
N SER A 268 12.64 18.77 21.12
CA SER A 268 11.38 18.42 21.79
C SER A 268 10.58 17.38 21.02
N HIS A 269 10.57 17.45 19.68
CA HIS A 269 9.95 16.42 18.84
C HIS A 269 10.66 15.07 19.03
N ALA A 270 12.00 15.05 19.07
CA ALA A 270 12.75 13.83 19.29
C ALA A 270 12.46 13.20 20.67
N ASN A 271 12.31 14.03 21.71
CA ASN A 271 11.96 13.56 23.06
C ASN A 271 10.58 12.87 23.07
N GLU A 272 9.54 13.53 22.56
CA GLU A 272 8.18 13.00 22.63
C GLU A 272 7.98 11.81 21.67
N LEU A 273 8.53 11.89 20.46
CA LEU A 273 8.53 10.77 19.51
C LEU A 273 9.22 9.53 20.10
N ALA A 274 10.33 9.71 20.81
CA ALA A 274 11.03 8.58 21.42
C ALA A 274 10.21 7.92 22.53
N LYS A 275 9.57 8.73 23.38
CA LYS A 275 8.67 8.25 24.44
C LYS A 275 7.53 7.42 23.86
N ILE A 276 6.84 7.93 22.84
CA ILE A 276 5.75 7.22 22.16
C ILE A 276 6.25 5.91 21.55
N ALA A 277 7.36 5.96 20.79
CA ALA A 277 7.93 4.79 20.14
C ALA A 277 8.28 3.67 21.13
N GLN A 278 8.85 4.00 22.29
CA GLN A 278 9.17 3.04 23.34
C GLN A 278 7.91 2.45 23.99
N GLN A 279 6.91 3.30 24.26
CA GLN A 279 5.64 2.90 24.88
C GLN A 279 4.95 1.81 24.05
N ILE A 280 4.90 1.98 22.74
CA ILE A 280 4.26 1.02 21.81
C ILE A 280 5.23 -0.01 21.21
N ASN A 281 6.51 -0.01 21.61
CA ASN A 281 7.57 -0.87 21.06
C ASN A 281 7.67 -0.80 19.51
N ALA A 282 7.62 0.40 18.97
CA ALA A 282 7.75 0.66 17.53
C ALA A 282 9.17 1.09 17.14
N ARG A 283 9.51 0.78 15.90
CA ARG A 283 10.65 1.39 15.20
C ARG A 283 10.21 2.74 14.64
N VAL A 284 11.16 3.62 14.32
CA VAL A 284 10.88 4.89 13.65
C VAL A 284 11.55 4.90 12.28
N ASN A 285 10.75 5.12 11.24
CA ASN A 285 11.23 5.36 9.89
C ASN A 285 11.11 6.86 9.59
N LEU A 286 12.27 7.51 9.48
CA LEU A 286 12.40 8.92 9.15
C LEU A 286 12.39 9.07 7.62
N ILE A 287 11.41 9.77 7.08
CA ILE A 287 11.25 9.98 5.65
C ILE A 287 11.70 11.39 5.30
N PRO A 288 12.74 11.57 4.45
CA PRO A 288 13.08 12.87 3.90
C PRO A 288 11.90 13.43 3.09
N TYR A 289 11.52 14.68 3.32
CA TYR A 289 10.46 15.30 2.56
C TYR A 289 10.86 15.52 1.10
N ASN A 290 10.00 15.10 0.17
CA ASN A 290 10.16 15.34 -1.26
C ASN A 290 9.13 16.40 -1.67
N PRO A 291 9.54 17.65 -1.96
CA PRO A 291 8.62 18.72 -2.26
C PRO A 291 7.89 18.48 -3.58
N HIS A 292 6.61 18.86 -3.62
CA HIS A 292 5.80 18.92 -4.84
C HIS A 292 5.45 20.39 -5.16
N PRO A 293 4.97 20.72 -6.37
CA PRO A 293 4.77 22.11 -6.82
C PRO A 293 3.84 22.97 -5.95
N PHE A 294 3.04 22.36 -5.08
CA PHE A 294 2.07 23.02 -4.20
C PHE A 294 2.44 22.93 -2.71
N SER A 295 3.68 22.53 -2.41
CA SER A 295 4.16 22.36 -1.05
C SER A 295 4.57 23.68 -0.41
N GLU A 296 4.15 23.89 0.84
CA GLU A 296 4.65 24.96 1.71
C GLU A 296 5.83 24.50 2.59
N TYR A 297 6.13 23.19 2.59
CA TYR A 297 7.18 22.58 3.40
C TYR A 297 8.51 22.46 2.66
N ARG A 298 9.60 22.35 3.42
CA ARG A 298 10.97 22.27 2.92
C ARG A 298 11.68 21.01 3.41
N THR A 299 12.54 20.47 2.55
CA THR A 299 13.40 19.33 2.87
C THR A 299 14.51 19.76 3.83
N PRO A 300 14.72 19.05 4.96
CA PRO A 300 15.87 19.29 5.82
C PRO A 300 17.20 18.91 5.13
N THR A 301 18.29 19.52 5.59
CA THR A 301 19.63 19.12 5.16
C THR A 301 19.99 17.72 5.68
N ASN A 302 20.94 17.05 5.02
CA ASN A 302 21.44 15.75 5.49
C ASN A 302 21.96 15.80 6.93
N GLN A 303 22.61 16.90 7.31
CA GLN A 303 23.10 17.09 8.68
C GLN A 303 21.96 17.17 9.70
N GLU A 304 20.91 17.94 9.41
CA GLU A 304 19.73 18.05 10.29
C GLU A 304 19.02 16.68 10.45
N MET A 305 18.86 15.93 9.36
CA MET A 305 18.27 14.59 9.39
C MET A 305 19.10 13.62 10.25
N LEU A 306 20.42 13.62 10.08
CA LEU A 306 21.33 12.78 10.87
C LEU A 306 21.33 13.17 12.35
N GLN A 307 21.30 14.46 12.67
CA GLN A 307 21.19 14.96 14.04
C GLN A 307 19.88 14.50 14.69
N PHE A 308 18.75 14.65 14.00
CA PHE A 308 17.46 14.19 14.51
C PHE A 308 17.42 12.67 14.72
N GLN A 309 17.96 11.89 13.78
CA GLN A 309 18.12 10.45 13.93
C GLN A 309 18.97 10.10 15.17
N GLN A 310 20.09 10.81 15.38
CA GLN A 310 20.97 10.56 16.51
C GLN A 310 20.31 10.88 17.85
N LEU A 311 19.46 11.91 17.90
CA LEU A 311 18.66 12.24 19.09
C LEU A 311 17.68 11.12 19.46
N LEU A 312 17.08 10.44 18.48
CA LEU A 312 16.22 9.28 18.71
C LEU A 312 17.03 8.05 19.14
N LYS A 313 18.15 7.77 18.45
CA LYS A 313 19.03 6.64 18.77
C LYS A 313 19.63 6.74 20.17
N SER A 314 20.04 7.94 20.61
CA SER A 314 20.58 8.14 21.96
C SER A 314 19.55 7.90 23.06
N LYS A 315 18.26 7.86 22.71
CA LYS A 315 17.15 7.48 23.59
C LYS A 315 16.75 6.02 23.44
N GLY A 316 17.52 5.19 22.72
CA GLY A 316 17.22 3.76 22.58
C GLY A 316 16.13 3.45 21.55
N VAL A 317 15.78 4.39 20.66
CA VAL A 317 14.82 4.15 19.56
C VAL A 317 15.56 3.63 18.33
N LEU A 318 15.04 2.56 17.73
CA LEU A 318 15.50 2.09 16.43
C LEU A 318 14.99 3.02 15.33
N ALA A 319 15.79 4.05 15.00
CA ALA A 319 15.48 5.04 13.97
C ALA A 319 16.32 4.85 12.70
N THR A 320 15.65 4.77 11.54
CA THR A 320 16.28 4.67 10.21
C THR A 320 15.86 5.83 9.32
N ILE A 321 16.78 6.39 8.53
CA ILE A 321 16.42 7.37 7.49
C ILE A 321 16.18 6.59 6.20
N ARG A 322 14.99 6.74 5.61
CA ARG A 322 14.65 6.14 4.34
C ARG A 322 15.44 6.82 3.23
N LYS A 323 16.08 6.02 2.36
CA LYS A 323 16.68 6.55 1.13
C LYS A 323 15.57 7.05 0.21
N SER A 324 15.61 8.30 -0.20
CA SER A 324 14.73 8.80 -1.25
C SER A 324 15.07 8.14 -2.58
N LYS A 325 14.06 7.63 -3.28
CA LYS A 325 14.19 6.99 -4.60
C LYS A 325 13.08 7.45 -5.54
N GLY A 326 13.38 7.49 -6.84
CA GLY A 326 12.44 7.89 -7.90
C GLY A 326 11.93 9.33 -7.79
N ASN A 327 12.74 10.25 -7.24
CA ASN A 327 12.37 11.64 -7.05
C ASN A 327 12.15 12.36 -8.39
N GLU A 328 13.01 12.12 -9.38
CA GLU A 328 12.94 12.74 -10.71
C GLU A 328 11.63 12.45 -11.46
N ILE A 329 11.01 11.30 -11.21
CA ILE A 329 9.75 10.86 -11.84
C ILE A 329 8.55 11.00 -10.90
N GLN A 330 8.69 11.69 -9.76
CA GLN A 330 7.64 11.87 -8.76
C GLN A 330 7.09 10.53 -8.21
N ALA A 331 7.90 9.48 -8.15
CA ALA A 331 7.53 8.17 -7.60
C ALA A 331 7.78 8.07 -6.08
N ALA A 332 8.43 9.06 -5.49
CA ALA A 332 8.71 9.09 -4.06
C ALA A 332 7.44 9.22 -3.22
N CYS A 333 7.50 8.76 -1.96
CA CYS A 333 6.36 8.78 -1.05
C CYS A 333 5.74 10.18 -0.94
N GLY A 334 4.42 10.24 -1.13
CA GLY A 334 3.65 11.48 -1.09
C GLY A 334 3.56 12.25 -2.41
N ASN A 335 4.25 11.83 -3.48
CA ASN A 335 4.28 12.56 -4.76
C ASN A 335 3.42 11.97 -5.88
N LEU A 336 2.81 10.80 -5.64
CA LEU A 336 1.86 10.20 -6.59
C LEU A 336 0.63 11.11 -6.73
N SER A 337 0.26 11.43 -7.97
CA SER A 337 -0.84 12.34 -8.29
C SER A 337 -1.64 11.92 -9.52
N ALA A 338 -1.25 10.83 -10.19
CA ALA A 338 -1.91 10.31 -11.39
C ALA A 338 -2.17 11.37 -12.48
N LYS A 339 -1.27 12.35 -12.62
CA LYS A 339 -1.34 13.33 -13.70
C LYS A 339 -1.03 12.64 -15.03
N TYR A 340 -2.07 12.35 -15.80
CA TYR A 340 -1.92 11.92 -17.18
C TYR A 340 -1.36 13.08 -18.01
N LYS A 341 -0.18 12.90 -18.63
CA LYS A 341 0.33 13.82 -19.65
C LYS A 341 -0.50 13.59 -20.92
N ASN A 342 -1.70 14.16 -20.99
CA ASN A 342 -2.47 14.55 -22.19
C ASN A 342 -3.95 14.71 -21.82
N MET A 343 -4.29 15.92 -21.35
CA MET A 343 -5.47 16.64 -21.80
C MET A 343 -5.00 18.01 -22.27
#